data_AF-A0A2G8KA90-F1
#
_entry.id   AF-A0A2G8KA90-F1
#
_cell.length_a   1.000
_cell.length_b   1.000
_cell.length_c   1.000
_cell.angle_alpha   90.00
_cell.angle_beta   90.00
_cell.angle_gamma   90.00
#
_symmetry.space_group_name_H-M   'P 1'
#
loop_
_entity.id
_entity.type
_entity.pdbx_description
1 polymer ?
#
loop_
_entity_poly.entity_id
_entity_poly.type
_entity_poly.pdbx_seq_one_letter_code
_entity_poly.pdbx_strand_id
1 'polypeptide(L)'
;MAASITRESQEDTMSSSPDLKAQTTNKSIKSSKFPLSRVKLIMKTDPDLTLASQESVFLIAKASELFLDDLTKSAYEYTARNKKKTLKKQDIENSVDSRDSFAFLEGKKLTAVIYSCGGLKEVVLLKVIEV
;
A
#
# COMPACT_ATOMS: atom_id res chain seq x y z
N MET A 1 56.47 -15.33 -38.04
CA MET A 1 56.56 -14.37 -36.93
C MET A 1 55.15 -14.13 -36.43
N ALA A 2 54.85 -14.64 -35.23
CA ALA A 2 53.55 -14.50 -34.59
C ALA A 2 53.37 -13.06 -34.08
N ALA A 3 52.20 -12.48 -34.30
CA ALA A 3 51.76 -11.27 -33.59
C ALA A 3 50.66 -11.70 -32.62
N SER A 4 51.01 -11.73 -31.35
CA SER A 4 50.12 -12.05 -30.23
C SER A 4 49.08 -10.94 -30.03
N ILE A 5 47.81 -11.32 -29.99
CA ILE A 5 46.72 -10.48 -29.47
C ILE A 5 46.58 -10.83 -27.99
N THR A 6 47.09 -9.95 -27.12
CA THR A 6 46.70 -9.90 -25.71
C THR A 6 45.49 -8.97 -25.62
N ARG A 7 44.31 -9.53 -25.33
CA ARG A 7 43.15 -8.75 -24.87
C ARG A 7 43.30 -8.51 -23.38
N GLU A 8 43.66 -7.29 -23.02
CA GLU A 8 43.58 -6.78 -21.65
C GLU A 8 42.09 -6.53 -21.33
N SER A 9 41.60 -7.13 -20.25
CA SER A 9 40.28 -6.82 -19.68
C SER A 9 40.46 -5.67 -18.70
N GLN A 10 39.86 -4.53 -18.97
CA GLN A 10 39.71 -3.44 -18.00
C GLN A 10 38.40 -3.64 -17.23
N GLU A 11 38.51 -3.90 -15.93
CA GLU A 11 37.44 -3.73 -14.96
C GLU A 11 37.39 -2.25 -14.55
N ASP A 12 36.55 -1.46 -15.23
CA ASP A 12 36.24 -0.10 -14.77
C ASP A 12 35.08 -0.13 -13.77
N THR A 13 35.47 -0.06 -12.51
CA THR A 13 34.62 0.39 -11.40
C THR A 13 34.34 1.88 -11.58
N MET A 14 33.10 2.28 -11.88
CA MET A 14 32.64 3.64 -11.61
C MET A 14 31.21 3.66 -11.06
N SER A 15 31.15 3.97 -9.76
CA SER A 15 30.00 4.49 -9.06
C SER A 15 29.56 5.83 -9.65
N SER A 16 28.25 6.04 -9.81
CA SER A 16 27.49 7.18 -9.24
C SER A 16 26.08 7.21 -9.84
N SER A 17 25.13 6.60 -9.13
CA SER A 17 23.71 6.83 -9.37
C SER A 17 23.31 8.20 -8.80
N PRO A 18 22.44 8.97 -9.47
CA PRO A 18 22.07 10.31 -9.03
C PRO A 18 21.17 10.29 -7.79
N ASP A 19 21.59 11.03 -6.77
CA ASP A 19 20.89 11.33 -5.53
C ASP A 19 19.49 11.95 -5.76
N LEU A 20 18.44 11.16 -5.53
CA LEU A 20 17.13 11.70 -5.16
C LEU A 20 17.12 11.95 -3.65
N LYS A 21 17.57 13.14 -3.24
CA LYS A 21 17.38 13.66 -1.86
C LYS A 21 15.90 13.94 -1.60
N ALA A 22 15.16 12.90 -1.22
CA ALA A 22 13.91 13.08 -0.50
C ALA A 22 14.25 13.43 0.96
N GLN A 23 14.09 14.72 1.31
CA GLN A 23 14.14 15.21 2.69
C GLN A 23 13.10 14.46 3.53
N THR A 24 13.54 13.42 4.22
CA THR A 24 12.66 12.66 5.11
C THR A 24 12.80 13.26 6.50
N THR A 25 11.78 14.01 6.90
CA THR A 25 11.61 14.49 8.26
C THR A 25 11.65 13.29 9.21
N ASN A 26 12.61 13.31 10.14
CA ASN A 26 12.96 12.25 11.07
C ASN A 26 11.86 12.12 12.15
N LYS A 27 10.67 11.63 11.78
CA LYS A 27 9.54 11.41 12.68
C LYS A 27 9.17 9.94 12.68
N SER A 28 9.82 9.17 13.56
CA SER A 28 9.39 7.83 14.00
C SER A 28 8.87 6.88 12.91
N ILE A 29 9.66 6.61 11.86
CA ILE A 29 9.41 5.51 10.92
C ILE A 29 9.82 4.19 11.58
N LYS A 30 9.18 3.81 12.69
CA LYS A 30 9.49 2.54 13.39
C LYS A 30 8.26 1.70 13.71
N SER A 31 7.05 2.21 13.49
CA SER A 31 5.82 1.47 13.78
C SER A 31 4.80 1.60 12.65
N SER A 32 4.28 0.45 12.21
CA SER A 32 3.05 0.38 11.43
C SER A 32 1.86 0.20 12.37
N LYS A 33 0.69 0.72 11.98
CA LYS A 33 -0.59 0.46 12.64
C LYS A 33 -1.07 -0.97 12.42
N PHE A 34 -0.54 -1.66 11.41
CA PHE A 34 -0.86 -3.05 11.12
C PHE A 34 0.11 -4.02 11.81
N PRO A 35 -0.37 -5.17 12.30
CA PRO A 35 0.50 -6.22 12.82
C PRO A 35 1.33 -6.84 11.68
N LEU A 36 2.65 -6.61 11.70
CA LEU A 36 3.57 -7.05 10.64
C LEU A 36 3.56 -8.59 10.45
N SER A 37 3.33 -9.35 11.52
CA SER A 37 3.17 -10.80 11.45
C SER A 37 1.99 -11.22 10.57
N ARG A 38 0.86 -10.51 10.66
CA ARG A 38 -0.32 -10.79 9.84
C ARG A 38 -0.12 -10.37 8.40
N VAL A 39 0.52 -9.22 8.17
CA VAL A 39 0.87 -8.75 6.82
C VAL A 39 1.77 -9.78 6.12
N LYS A 40 2.80 -10.28 6.80
CA LYS A 40 3.69 -11.33 6.28
C LYS A 40 2.95 -12.63 5.93
N LEU A 41 1.96 -13.02 6.75
CA LEU A 41 1.15 -14.21 6.49
C LEU A 41 0.26 -14.04 5.25
N ILE A 42 -0.35 -12.87 5.07
CA ILE A 42 -1.15 -12.57 3.87
C ILE A 42 -0.26 -12.57 2.63
N MET A 43 0.92 -11.93 2.69
CA MET A 43 1.88 -11.94 1.58
C MET A 43 2.25 -13.37 1.16
N LYS A 44 2.49 -14.27 2.12
CA LYS A 44 2.82 -15.69 1.88
C LYS A 44 1.63 -16.56 1.43
N THR A 45 0.42 -16.00 1.34
CA THR A 45 -0.71 -16.71 0.75
C THR A 45 -0.54 -16.83 -0.77
N ASP A 46 0.26 -15.94 -1.37
CA ASP A 46 0.67 -16.03 -2.76
C ASP A 46 1.64 -17.22 -2.96
N PRO A 47 1.28 -18.24 -3.77
CA PRO A 47 2.13 -19.40 -4.01
C PRO A 47 3.47 -19.06 -4.68
N ASP A 48 3.56 -17.92 -5.37
CA ASP A 48 4.77 -17.50 -6.08
C ASP A 48 5.74 -16.71 -5.19
N LEU A 49 5.33 -16.35 -3.97
CA LEU A 49 6.17 -15.59 -3.03
C LEU A 49 7.05 -16.50 -2.16
N THR A 50 8.30 -16.69 -2.58
CA THR A 50 9.27 -17.56 -1.88
C THR A 50 9.85 -16.93 -0.61
N LEU A 51 10.26 -15.66 -0.66
CA LEU A 51 10.90 -14.95 0.46
C LEU A 51 10.29 -13.55 0.63
N ALA A 52 10.01 -13.18 1.89
CA ALA A 52 9.53 -11.86 2.25
C ALA A 52 10.48 -11.23 3.29
N SER A 53 11.22 -10.20 2.88
CA SER A 53 12.13 -9.45 3.76
C SER A 53 11.35 -8.61 4.77
N GLN A 54 11.97 -8.30 5.92
CA GLN A 54 11.32 -7.50 6.96
C GLN A 54 10.97 -6.09 6.49
N GLU A 55 11.83 -5.48 5.67
CA GLU A 55 11.62 -4.16 5.07
C GLU A 55 10.46 -4.17 4.07
N SER A 56 10.35 -5.23 3.24
CA SER A 56 9.22 -5.38 2.30
C SER A 56 7.89 -5.48 3.03
N VAL A 57 7.82 -6.26 4.11
CA VAL A 57 6.62 -6.40 4.95
C VAL A 57 6.25 -5.05 5.58
N PHE A 58 7.23 -4.29 6.06
CA PHE A 58 7.00 -2.97 6.64
C PHE A 58 6.48 -1.97 5.61
N LEU A 59 7.07 -1.95 4.41
CA LEU A 59 6.62 -1.08 3.31
C LEU A 59 5.20 -1.39 2.88
N ILE A 60 4.83 -2.67 2.76
CA ILE A 60 3.45 -3.08 2.42
C ILE A 60 2.47 -2.68 3.52
N ALA A 61 2.87 -2.81 4.78
CA ALA A 61 2.06 -2.35 5.91
C ALA A 61 1.83 -0.83 5.83
N LYS A 62 2.85 -0.05 5.46
CA LYS A 62 2.72 1.40 5.27
C LYS A 62 1.93 1.79 4.02
N ALA A 63 2.11 1.09 2.91
CA ALA A 63 1.31 1.28 1.72
C ALA A 63 -0.17 1.00 2.01
N SER A 64 -0.45 -0.05 2.79
CA SER A 64 -1.81 -0.38 3.24
C SER A 64 -2.43 0.73 4.10
N GLU A 65 -1.64 1.42 4.94
CA GLU A 65 -2.13 2.57 5.73
C GLU A 65 -2.55 3.71 4.81
N LEU A 66 -1.69 4.06 3.84
CA LEU A 66 -1.98 5.13 2.89
C LEU A 66 -3.15 4.80 1.97
N PHE A 67 -3.24 3.54 1.53
CA PHE A 67 -4.32 3.03 0.72
C PHE A 67 -5.67 3.12 1.45
N LEU A 68 -5.72 2.68 2.72
CA LEU A 68 -6.92 2.75 3.52
C LEU A 68 -7.38 4.20 3.74
N ASP A 69 -6.45 5.11 4.00
CA ASP A 69 -6.74 6.54 4.16
C ASP A 69 -7.30 7.15 2.86
N ASP A 70 -6.73 6.83 1.69
CA ASP A 70 -7.23 7.33 0.40
C ASP A 70 -8.61 6.75 0.05
N LEU A 71 -8.80 5.44 0.19
CA LEU A 71 -10.07 4.77 -0.05
C LEU A 71 -11.18 5.35 0.85
N THR A 72 -10.86 5.56 2.13
CA THR A 72 -11.81 6.13 3.09
C THR A 72 -12.22 7.54 2.72
N LYS A 73 -11.27 8.41 2.35
CA LYS A 73 -11.57 9.78 1.92
C LYS A 73 -12.43 9.79 0.67
N SER A 74 -12.04 9.00 -0.33
CA SER A 74 -12.77 8.88 -1.60
C SER A 74 -14.21 8.41 -1.39
N ALA A 75 -14.44 7.38 -0.57
CA ALA A 75 -15.79 6.93 -0.21
C ALA A 75 -16.57 7.94 0.63
N TYR A 76 -15.89 8.68 1.50
CA TYR A 76 -16.52 9.73 2.31
C TYR A 76 -17.01 10.90 1.46
N GLU A 77 -16.37 11.23 0.34
CA GLU A 77 -16.87 12.27 -0.58
C GLU A 77 -18.27 11.96 -1.12
N TYR A 78 -18.59 10.69 -1.37
CA TYR A 78 -19.94 10.25 -1.75
C TYR A 78 -20.91 10.38 -0.57
N THR A 79 -20.48 9.98 0.62
CA THR A 79 -21.28 10.11 1.85
C THR A 79 -21.66 11.57 2.13
N ALA A 80 -20.67 12.47 2.02
CA ALA A 80 -20.81 13.90 2.24
C ALA A 80 -21.70 14.57 1.18
N ARG A 81 -21.58 14.17 -0.10
CA ARG A 81 -22.48 14.59 -1.20
C ARG A 81 -23.95 14.27 -0.86
N ASN A 82 -24.20 13.14 -0.20
CA ASN A 82 -25.53 12.73 0.24
C ASN A 82 -25.97 13.37 1.58
N LYS A 83 -25.22 14.34 2.12
CA LYS A 83 -25.45 15.01 3.42
C LYS A 83 -25.54 14.03 4.60
N LYS A 84 -24.92 12.86 4.48
CA LYS A 84 -24.84 11.85 5.53
C LYS A 84 -23.52 11.99 6.29
N LYS A 85 -23.51 11.53 7.53
CA LYS A 85 -22.29 11.44 8.37
C LYS A 85 -21.85 9.98 8.61
N THR A 86 -22.58 9.04 8.02
CA THR A 86 -22.37 7.61 8.17
C THR A 86 -22.06 7.05 6.80
N LEU A 87 -20.81 6.65 6.61
CA LEU A 87 -20.32 6.04 5.38
C LEU A 87 -20.96 4.67 5.19
N LYS A 88 -21.60 4.41 4.05
CA LYS A 88 -22.27 3.13 3.78
C LYS A 88 -21.49 2.30 2.77
N LYS A 89 -21.81 1.01 2.66
CA LYS A 89 -21.26 0.10 1.64
C LYS A 89 -21.40 0.68 0.23
N GLN A 90 -22.58 1.22 -0.10
CA GLN A 90 -22.86 1.83 -1.40
C GLN A 90 -21.93 3.02 -1.71
N ASP A 91 -21.50 3.78 -0.71
CA ASP A 91 -20.59 4.91 -0.91
C ASP A 91 -19.18 4.42 -1.28
N ILE A 92 -18.77 3.25 -0.77
CA ILE A 92 -17.51 2.59 -1.15
C ILE A 92 -17.62 2.02 -2.56
N GLU A 93 -18.71 1.33 -2.89
CA GLU A 93 -18.97 0.79 -4.23
C GLU A 93 -18.91 1.90 -5.29
N ASN A 94 -19.63 3.01 -5.08
CA ASN A 94 -19.59 4.16 -5.97
C ASN A 94 -18.18 4.77 -6.11
N SER A 95 -17.38 4.74 -5.03
CA SER A 95 -16.01 5.23 -5.09
C SER A 95 -15.10 4.29 -5.86
N VAL A 96 -15.30 2.98 -5.76
CA VAL A 96 -14.56 1.96 -6.51
C VAL A 96 -14.87 2.09 -8.00
N ASP A 97 -16.14 2.19 -8.36
CA ASP A 97 -16.60 2.31 -9.75
C ASP A 97 -16.12 3.60 -10.44
N SER A 98 -15.84 4.64 -9.65
CA SER A 98 -15.42 5.95 -10.16
C SER A 98 -13.92 6.10 -10.42
N ARG A 99 -13.07 5.29 -9.78
CA ARG A 99 -11.61 5.43 -9.83
C ARG A 99 -10.99 4.13 -10.33
N ASP A 100 -10.40 4.17 -11.52
CA ASP A 100 -9.70 3.01 -12.11
C ASP A 100 -8.61 2.44 -11.20
N SER A 101 -7.98 3.27 -10.35
CA SER A 101 -7.00 2.83 -9.37
C SER A 101 -7.57 1.86 -8.32
N PHE A 102 -8.89 1.80 -8.17
CA PHE A 102 -9.60 0.89 -7.26
C PHE A 102 -10.26 -0.29 -7.98
N ALA A 103 -10.11 -0.43 -9.30
CA ALA A 103 -10.75 -1.49 -10.08
C ALA A 103 -10.43 -2.92 -9.56
N PHE A 104 -9.28 -3.12 -8.91
CA PHE A 104 -8.93 -4.41 -8.28
C PHE A 104 -9.85 -4.81 -7.12
N LEU A 105 -10.65 -3.87 -6.59
CA LEU A 105 -11.67 -4.09 -5.57
C LEU A 105 -13.06 -4.38 -6.18
N GLU A 106 -13.25 -4.20 -7.48
CA GLU A 106 -14.52 -4.46 -8.15
C GLU A 106 -14.90 -5.95 -8.01
N GLY A 107 -16.18 -6.22 -7.70
CA GLY A 107 -16.68 -7.57 -7.46
C GLY A 107 -16.22 -8.22 -6.14
N LYS A 108 -15.38 -7.56 -5.33
CA LYS A 108 -15.00 -8.08 -4.00
C LYS A 108 -16.08 -7.78 -2.96
N LYS A 109 -16.38 -8.76 -2.11
CA LYS A 109 -17.37 -8.59 -1.01
C LYS A 109 -16.76 -7.79 0.14
N LEU A 110 -16.72 -6.47 -0.01
CA LEU A 110 -16.27 -5.56 1.04
C LEU A 110 -17.33 -5.49 2.15
N THR A 111 -16.94 -5.87 3.37
CA THR A 111 -17.75 -5.64 4.57
C THR A 111 -17.16 -4.46 5.32
N ALA A 112 -17.78 -3.29 5.17
CA ALA A 112 -17.43 -2.12 5.95
C ALA A 112 -18.12 -2.20 7.32
N VAL A 113 -17.35 -2.30 8.40
CA VAL A 113 -17.86 -2.07 9.75
C VAL A 113 -17.68 -0.59 10.05
N ILE A 114 -18.80 0.12 10.12
CA ILE A 114 -18.83 1.57 10.24
C ILE A 114 -18.84 1.93 11.72
N TYR A 115 -17.78 2.56 12.23
CA TYR A 115 -17.78 3.17 13.55
C TYR A 115 -18.03 4.67 13.41
N SER A 116 -19.28 5.09 13.58
CA SER A 116 -19.62 6.51 13.75
C SER A 116 -19.41 6.86 15.23
N CYS A 117 -18.21 7.32 15.61
CA CYS A 117 -17.97 7.86 16.94
C CYS A 117 -18.15 9.38 16.91
N GLY A 118 -19.06 9.90 17.73
CA GLY A 118 -19.42 11.31 17.82
C GLY A 118 -18.28 12.19 18.33
N GLY A 119 -17.36 12.58 17.44
CA GLY A 119 -16.52 13.76 17.65
C GLY A 119 -15.03 13.62 17.33
N LEU A 120 -14.47 12.41 17.19
CA LEU A 120 -13.01 12.26 17.03
C LEU A 120 -12.66 11.12 16.05
N LYS A 121 -12.11 11.55 14.89
CA LYS A 121 -11.30 10.81 13.92
C LYS A 121 -11.94 9.53 13.36
N GLU A 122 -12.43 9.62 12.12
CA GLU A 122 -12.99 8.51 11.36
C GLU A 122 -12.05 7.30 11.35
N VAL A 123 -12.52 6.17 11.89
CA VAL A 123 -11.84 4.88 11.77
C VAL A 123 -12.77 3.96 10.98
N VAL A 124 -12.54 3.85 9.67
CA VAL A 124 -13.24 2.86 8.84
C VAL A 124 -12.46 1.56 8.95
N LEU A 125 -13.02 0.58 9.67
CA LEU A 125 -12.46 -0.77 9.69
C LEU A 125 -13.03 -1.53 8.49
N LEU A 126 -12.35 -1.43 7.34
CA LEU A 126 -12.62 -2.34 6.21
C LEU A 126 -12.13 -3.72 6.60
N LYS A 127 -13.06 -4.63 6.88
CA LYS A 127 -12.74 -6.05 7.00
C LYS A 127 -12.88 -6.63 5.61
N VAL A 128 -11.75 -6.79 4.93
CA VAL A 128 -11.67 -7.62 3.73
C VAL A 128 -11.85 -9.06 4.22
N ILE A 129 -13.07 -9.58 4.09
CA ILE A 129 -13.36 -10.99 4.34
C ILE A 129 -13.23 -11.68 2.98
N GLU A 130 -12.03 -12.19 2.72
CA GLU A 130 -11.75 -13.44 2.00
C GLU A 130 -10.23 -13.57 1.83
N VAL A 131 -9.63 -14.34 2.74
CA VAL A 131 -8.51 -15.26 2.45
C VAL A 131 -8.87 -16.56 3.18
#